data_AF-A0A7K4ZFQ2-F1
#
_entry.id   AF-A0A7K4ZFQ2-F1
#
_cell.length_a   1.000
_cell.length_b   1.000
_cell.length_c   1.000
_cell.angle_alpha   90.00
_cell.angle_beta   90.00
_cell.angle_gamma   90.00
#
_symmetry.space_group_name_H-M   'P 1'
#
loop_
_entity.id
_entity.type
_entity.pdbx_description
1 polymer ?
#
loop_
_entity_poly.entity_id
_entity_poly.type
_entity_poly.pdbx_seq_one_letter_code
_entity_poly.pdbx_strand_id
1 'polypeptide(L)'
;PLAAVVKLGGLLVTSLVAWYLGCLLSYLVHRETIINAIVNLQGIGKKAVLRAPIPKRQKCDHWSPCPPEYYAYRILSGGGKSKLAKICFEDELCVTDSADHSGEMTAFIKNVPDGSLLLMASHDEGSTRLKNDAKKTVEELGSKEIWNMKFRSNWVFIAAKGFKLPDNIQKEKIEHSDKKNNKYRGWPTEIQIEGCIPRNLL
;
A
#
# COMPACT_ATOMS: atom_id res chain seq x y z
N PRO A 1 41.78 -71.00 -5.13
CA PRO A 1 41.77 -70.94 -6.61
C PRO A 1 40.36 -71.07 -7.25
N LEU A 2 39.56 -72.09 -6.91
CA LEU A 2 38.26 -72.34 -7.55
C LEU A 2 37.22 -71.21 -7.32
N ALA A 3 37.15 -70.65 -6.11
CA ALA A 3 36.21 -69.58 -5.77
C ALA A 3 36.44 -68.24 -6.52
N ALA A 4 37.68 -67.95 -6.90
CA ALA A 4 38.01 -66.75 -7.67
C ALA A 4 37.56 -66.87 -9.13
N VAL A 5 37.69 -68.07 -9.72
CA VAL A 5 37.26 -68.38 -11.09
C VAL A 5 35.73 -68.32 -11.20
N VAL A 6 35.00 -68.82 -10.19
CA VAL A 6 33.53 -68.75 -10.16
C VAL A 6 33.02 -67.30 -10.04
N LYS A 7 33.67 -66.46 -9.23
CA LYS A 7 33.31 -65.03 -9.12
C LYS A 7 33.57 -64.25 -10.41
N LEU A 8 34.72 -64.51 -11.07
CA LEU A 8 35.06 -63.88 -12.34
C LEU A 8 34.09 -64.30 -13.45
N GLY A 9 33.75 -65.59 -13.50
CA GLY A 9 32.73 -66.12 -14.41
C GLY A 9 31.35 -65.47 -14.18
N GLY A 10 30.92 -65.33 -12.92
CA GLY A 10 29.68 -64.64 -12.58
C GLY A 10 29.66 -63.16 -12.99
N LEU A 11 30.79 -62.45 -12.83
CA LEU A 11 30.94 -61.06 -13.27
C LEU A 11 30.84 -60.92 -14.80
N LEU A 12 31.44 -61.83 -15.55
CA LEU A 12 31.38 -61.81 -17.01
C LEU A 12 29.95 -62.11 -17.50
N VAL A 13 29.27 -63.09 -16.89
CA VAL A 13 27.88 -63.42 -17.24
C VAL A 13 26.93 -62.26 -16.92
N THR A 14 27.04 -61.64 -15.75
CA THR A 14 26.19 -60.50 -15.38
C THR A 14 26.42 -59.29 -16.28
N SER A 15 27.67 -59.03 -16.69
CA SER A 15 28.00 -57.98 -17.66
C SER A 15 27.35 -58.24 -19.02
N LEU A 16 27.46 -59.47 -19.54
CA LEU A 16 26.85 -59.86 -20.81
C LEU A 16 25.32 -59.76 -20.77
N VAL A 17 24.70 -60.22 -19.68
CA VAL A 17 23.25 -60.14 -19.47
C VAL A 17 22.78 -58.69 -19.40
N ALA A 18 23.50 -57.82 -18.67
CA ALA A 18 23.18 -56.40 -18.59
C ALA A 18 23.26 -55.71 -19.96
N TRP A 19 24.27 -56.05 -20.77
CA TRP A 19 24.43 -55.47 -22.10
C TRP A 19 23.32 -55.92 -23.05
N TYR A 20 22.96 -57.21 -23.03
CA TYR A 20 21.85 -57.74 -23.82
C TYR A 20 20.50 -57.13 -23.43
N LEU A 21 20.21 -57.02 -22.13
CA LEU A 21 19.00 -56.37 -21.62
C LEU A 21 18.94 -54.90 -22.00
N GLY A 22 20.08 -54.17 -21.95
CA GLY A 22 20.15 -52.79 -22.41
C GLY A 22 19.84 -52.64 -23.90
N CYS A 23 20.38 -53.53 -24.74
CA CYS A 23 20.10 -53.55 -26.17
C CYS A 23 18.61 -53.89 -26.43
N LEU A 24 18.05 -54.87 -25.72
CA LEU A 24 16.65 -55.24 -25.82
C LEU A 24 15.72 -54.08 -25.42
N LEU A 25 16.03 -53.39 -24.31
CA LEU A 25 15.31 -52.19 -23.87
C LEU A 25 15.40 -51.06 -24.90
N SER A 26 16.56 -50.86 -25.53
CA SER A 26 16.71 -49.86 -26.60
C SER A 26 15.90 -50.19 -27.87
N TYR A 27 15.62 -51.48 -28.10
CA TYR A 27 14.78 -51.93 -29.21
C TYR A 27 13.29 -51.84 -28.88
N LEU A 28 12.89 -52.10 -27.63
CA LEU A 28 11.51 -52.04 -27.15
C LEU A 28 11.02 -50.60 -26.94
N VAL A 29 11.90 -49.68 -26.53
CA VAL A 29 11.53 -48.27 -26.35
C VAL A 29 11.62 -47.56 -27.70
N HIS A 30 10.47 -47.40 -28.35
CA HIS A 30 10.35 -46.70 -29.62
C HIS A 30 10.89 -45.27 -29.50
N ARG A 31 11.77 -44.88 -30.43
CA ARG A 31 12.44 -43.57 -30.44
C ARG A 31 11.43 -42.41 -30.43
N GLU A 32 10.25 -42.62 -31.02
CA GLU A 32 9.18 -41.62 -31.11
C GLU A 32 8.56 -41.27 -29.76
N THR A 33 8.39 -42.24 -28.86
CA THR A 33 7.82 -41.99 -27.51
C THR A 33 8.75 -41.13 -26.68
N ILE A 34 10.07 -41.36 -26.78
CA ILE A 34 11.09 -40.53 -26.10
C ILE A 34 11.08 -39.12 -26.69
N ILE A 35 11.06 -38.98 -28.03
CA ILE A 35 11.05 -37.66 -28.68
C ILE A 35 9.81 -36.87 -28.28
N ASN A 36 8.63 -37.48 -28.30
CA ASN A 36 7.38 -36.81 -27.93
C ASN A 36 7.35 -36.40 -26.45
N ALA A 37 7.90 -37.23 -25.56
CA ALA A 37 8.05 -36.90 -24.14
C ALA A 37 9.00 -35.71 -23.93
N ILE A 38 10.14 -35.69 -24.63
CA ILE A 38 11.11 -34.58 -24.57
C ILE A 38 10.51 -33.30 -25.13
N VAL A 39 9.80 -33.35 -26.26
CA VAL A 39 9.13 -32.20 -26.87
C VAL A 39 8.06 -31.63 -25.93
N ASN A 40 7.24 -32.49 -25.32
CA ASN A 40 6.24 -32.07 -24.34
C ASN A 40 6.88 -31.44 -23.08
N LEU A 41 7.97 -32.02 -22.56
CA LEU A 41 8.68 -31.47 -21.39
C LEU A 41 9.37 -30.13 -21.70
N GLN A 42 9.97 -29.99 -22.89
CA GLN A 42 10.54 -28.72 -23.35
C GLN A 42 9.44 -27.66 -23.57
N GLY A 43 8.22 -28.06 -23.89
CA GLY A 43 7.05 -27.18 -23.98
C GLY A 43 6.61 -26.59 -22.62
N ILE A 44 6.83 -27.31 -21.51
CA ILE A 44 6.46 -26.86 -20.17
C ILE A 44 7.35 -25.70 -19.70
N GLY A 45 8.65 -25.72 -20.03
CA GLY A 45 9.56 -24.60 -19.77
C GLY A 45 9.27 -23.34 -20.61
N LYS A 46 8.49 -23.48 -21.68
CA LYS A 46 7.99 -22.37 -22.51
C LYS A 46 6.61 -21.86 -22.09
N LYS A 47 5.95 -22.44 -21.07
CA LYS A 47 4.73 -21.84 -20.52
C LYS A 47 5.08 -20.42 -20.08
N ALA A 48 4.52 -19.46 -20.81
CA ALA A 48 4.78 -18.05 -20.65
C ALA A 48 4.73 -17.70 -19.17
N VAL A 49 5.83 -17.18 -18.64
CA VAL A 49 5.80 -16.46 -17.36
C VAL A 49 4.71 -15.42 -17.52
N LEU A 50 3.57 -15.62 -16.86
CA LEU A 50 2.48 -14.65 -16.83
C LEU A 50 3.06 -13.40 -16.18
N ARG A 51 3.51 -12.46 -17.01
CA ARG A 51 3.91 -11.15 -16.54
C ARG A 51 2.65 -10.48 -16.05
N ALA A 52 2.59 -10.21 -14.75
CA ALA A 52 1.54 -9.35 -14.23
C ALA A 52 1.51 -8.06 -15.06
N PRO A 53 0.33 -7.59 -15.48
CA PRO A 53 0.24 -6.32 -16.19
C PRO A 53 0.87 -5.23 -15.33
N ILE A 54 1.49 -4.23 -15.97
CA ILE A 54 2.07 -3.08 -15.27
C ILE A 54 0.98 -2.51 -14.35
N PRO A 55 1.24 -2.39 -13.03
CA PRO A 55 0.27 -1.85 -12.10
C PRO A 55 -0.17 -0.47 -12.60
N LYS A 56 -1.47 -0.31 -12.84
CA LYS A 56 -2.01 1.00 -13.19
C LYS A 56 -1.92 1.88 -11.95
N ARG A 57 -1.38 3.09 -12.12
CA ARG A 57 -1.42 4.12 -11.07
C ARG A 57 -2.89 4.44 -10.75
N GLN A 58 -3.24 4.42 -9.46
CA GLN A 58 -4.56 4.80 -8.98
C GLN A 58 -4.60 6.29 -8.61
N LYS A 59 -5.80 6.87 -8.54
CA LYS A 59 -5.98 8.26 -8.09
C LYS A 59 -5.38 8.45 -6.70
N CYS A 60 -4.74 9.59 -6.47
CA CYS A 60 -4.03 9.92 -5.24
C CYS A 60 -3.00 8.87 -4.78
N ASP A 61 -2.50 8.07 -5.74
CA ASP A 61 -1.55 6.98 -5.50
C ASP A 61 -2.03 5.98 -4.43
N HIS A 62 -3.34 5.69 -4.43
CA HIS A 62 -3.93 4.65 -3.60
C HIS A 62 -3.38 3.27 -3.93
N TRP A 63 -3.36 2.39 -2.92
CA TRP A 63 -2.99 0.98 -3.12
C TRP A 63 -4.02 0.22 -3.98
N SER A 64 -5.31 0.50 -3.78
CA SER A 64 -6.43 -0.13 -4.49
C SER A 64 -7.34 0.92 -5.12
N PRO A 65 -7.98 0.63 -6.27
CA PRO A 65 -8.94 1.53 -6.88
C PRO A 65 -10.14 1.78 -5.96
N CYS A 66 -10.66 3.00 -5.94
CA CYS A 66 -11.97 3.29 -5.37
C CYS A 66 -13.09 2.64 -6.22
N PRO A 67 -14.23 2.26 -5.59
CA PRO A 67 -15.41 1.81 -6.31
C PRO A 67 -15.95 2.88 -7.29
N PRO A 68 -16.73 2.50 -8.32
CA PRO A 68 -17.44 3.47 -9.15
C PRO A 68 -18.40 4.30 -8.30
N GLU A 69 -18.63 5.57 -8.69
CA GLU A 69 -19.43 6.54 -7.93
C GLU A 69 -18.85 6.96 -6.57
N TYR A 70 -17.52 6.88 -6.41
CA TYR A 70 -16.80 7.41 -5.25
C TYR A 70 -15.76 8.45 -5.68
N TYR A 71 -15.47 9.39 -4.78
CA TYR A 71 -14.32 10.29 -4.84
C TYR A 71 -13.15 9.71 -4.05
N ALA A 72 -11.94 9.77 -4.60
CA ALA A 72 -10.71 9.38 -3.91
C ALA A 72 -10.10 10.58 -3.18
N TYR A 73 -9.66 10.37 -1.95
CA TYR A 73 -8.88 11.38 -1.21
C TYR A 73 -7.66 10.76 -0.54
N ARG A 74 -6.64 11.59 -0.32
CA ARG A 74 -5.47 11.26 0.49
C ARG A 74 -4.97 12.50 1.20
N ILE A 75 -4.77 12.41 2.50
CA ILE A 75 -4.28 13.50 3.35
C ILE A 75 -3.00 13.02 4.02
N LEU A 76 -1.93 13.77 3.84
CA LEU A 76 -0.60 13.49 4.39
C LEU A 76 -0.12 14.71 5.17
N SER A 77 0.23 14.51 6.44
CA SER A 77 0.84 15.56 7.27
C SER A 77 2.26 15.89 6.80
N GLY A 78 2.78 17.02 7.26
CA GLY A 78 4.19 17.33 7.14
C GLY A 78 5.08 16.34 7.89
N GLY A 79 6.35 16.27 7.48
CA GLY A 79 7.41 15.51 8.13
C GLY A 79 8.58 16.42 8.45
N GLY A 80 8.57 17.02 9.64
CA GLY A 80 9.49 18.12 9.95
C GLY A 80 9.24 19.33 9.06
N LYS A 81 10.32 20.08 8.78
CA LYS A 81 10.28 21.30 7.95
C LYS A 81 10.43 21.06 6.45
N SER A 82 11.05 19.95 6.06
CA SER A 82 11.42 19.69 4.66
C SER A 82 10.34 18.95 3.89
N LYS A 83 9.55 18.11 4.55
CA LYS A 83 8.43 17.41 3.92
C LYS A 83 7.14 18.18 4.16
N LEU A 84 6.64 18.83 3.12
CA LEU A 84 5.37 19.54 3.12
C LEU A 84 4.19 18.59 3.31
N ALA A 85 3.14 19.09 3.96
CA ALA A 85 1.85 18.41 3.94
C ALA A 85 1.30 18.36 2.51
N LYS A 86 0.52 17.32 2.21
CA LYS A 86 -0.10 17.11 0.90
C LYS A 86 -1.53 16.64 1.07
N ILE A 87 -2.47 17.32 0.43
CA ILE A 87 -3.85 16.87 0.33
C ILE A 87 -4.14 16.61 -1.15
N CYS A 88 -4.62 15.42 -1.46
CA CYS A 88 -5.04 15.03 -2.79
C CYS A 88 -6.53 14.71 -2.76
N PHE A 89 -7.27 15.23 -3.71
CA PHE A 89 -8.67 14.94 -3.94
C PHE A 89 -8.90 14.72 -5.43
N GLU A 90 -9.44 13.56 -5.82
CA GLU A 90 -9.65 13.19 -7.22
C GLU A 90 -8.41 13.35 -8.12
N ASP A 91 -7.22 13.06 -7.58
CA ASP A 91 -5.92 13.19 -8.25
C ASP A 91 -5.42 14.63 -8.44
N GLU A 92 -6.18 15.61 -7.95
CA GLU A 92 -5.76 17.00 -7.86
C GLU A 92 -5.10 17.28 -6.51
N LEU A 93 -3.93 17.93 -6.55
CA LEU A 93 -3.22 18.34 -5.35
C LEU A 93 -3.82 19.65 -4.83
N CYS A 94 -4.51 19.58 -3.69
CA CYS A 94 -5.05 20.73 -2.98
C CYS A 94 -4.04 21.16 -1.90
N VAL A 95 -3.38 22.30 -2.06
CA VAL A 95 -2.61 22.90 -0.97
C VAL A 95 -3.09 24.33 -0.82
N THR A 96 -3.88 24.59 0.22
CA THR A 96 -4.19 25.96 0.63
C THR A 96 -3.13 26.39 1.64
N ASP A 97 -2.29 27.33 1.23
CA ASP A 97 -1.29 27.93 2.11
C ASP A 97 -2.03 28.90 3.04
N SER A 98 -2.45 28.43 4.21
CA SER A 98 -3.05 29.30 5.23
C SER A 98 -1.94 29.89 6.10
N ALA A 99 -1.36 30.98 5.62
CA ALA A 99 -0.49 31.82 6.42
C ALA A 99 -1.34 32.60 7.43
N ASP A 100 -1.39 32.09 8.67
CA ASP A 100 -1.77 32.81 9.90
C ASP A 100 -3.22 33.32 10.05
N HIS A 101 -4.02 32.56 10.81
CA HIS A 101 -4.55 32.93 12.13
C HIS A 101 -5.69 31.97 12.49
N SER A 102 -5.69 31.47 13.74
CA SER A 102 -6.76 30.60 14.26
C SER A 102 -8.17 31.20 14.08
N GLY A 103 -8.30 32.53 14.04
CA GLY A 103 -9.55 33.23 13.74
C GLY A 103 -9.96 33.15 12.26
N GLU A 104 -9.02 33.31 11.33
CA GLU A 104 -9.29 33.19 9.89
C GLU A 104 -9.66 31.76 9.51
N MET A 105 -8.98 30.77 10.09
CA MET A 105 -9.37 29.37 9.93
C MET A 105 -10.80 29.13 10.44
N THR A 106 -11.16 29.71 11.58
CA THR A 106 -12.52 29.61 12.13
C THR A 106 -13.54 30.29 11.21
N ALA A 107 -13.23 31.48 10.69
CA ALA A 107 -14.10 32.20 9.75
C ALA A 107 -14.27 31.41 8.45
N PHE A 108 -13.19 30.84 7.91
CA PHE A 108 -13.22 29.98 6.73
C PHE A 108 -14.17 28.79 6.95
N ILE A 109 -13.99 28.01 8.02
CA ILE A 109 -14.84 26.85 8.33
C ILE A 109 -16.32 27.26 8.45
N LYS A 110 -16.59 28.40 9.11
CA LYS A 110 -17.96 28.90 9.30
C LYS A 110 -18.61 29.36 7.99
N ASN A 111 -17.84 29.96 7.08
CA ASN A 111 -18.35 30.50 5.82
C ASN A 111 -18.43 29.48 4.68
N VAL A 112 -17.78 28.32 4.82
CA VAL A 112 -17.90 27.21 3.86
C VAL A 112 -19.38 26.80 3.72
N PRO A 113 -19.92 26.59 2.51
CA PRO A 113 -21.32 26.18 2.36
C PRO A 113 -21.54 24.75 2.84
N ASP A 114 -22.77 24.43 3.26
CA ASP A 114 -23.20 23.05 3.47
C ASP A 114 -23.07 22.25 2.17
N GLY A 115 -22.80 20.95 2.28
CA GLY A 115 -22.41 20.11 1.14
C GLY A 115 -20.93 20.16 0.80
N SER A 116 -20.08 20.74 1.65
CA SER A 116 -18.63 20.82 1.42
C SER A 116 -17.84 19.78 2.21
N LEU A 117 -16.76 19.28 1.61
CA LEU A 117 -15.71 18.54 2.32
C LEU A 117 -14.61 19.48 2.81
N LEU A 118 -14.15 19.24 4.03
CA LEU A 118 -13.03 19.95 4.65
C LEU A 118 -11.92 18.95 4.94
N LEU A 119 -10.77 19.12 4.28
CA LEU A 119 -9.59 18.29 4.44
C LEU A 119 -8.51 19.13 5.11
N MET A 120 -7.95 18.65 6.22
CA MET A 120 -7.01 19.38 7.05
C MET A 120 -5.77 18.53 7.32
N ALA A 121 -4.60 19.14 7.25
CA ALA A 121 -3.32 18.51 7.56
C ALA A 121 -2.40 19.51 8.26
N SER A 122 -1.68 19.07 9.29
CA SER A 122 -0.65 19.90 9.92
C SER A 122 0.68 19.83 9.16
N HIS A 123 1.42 20.93 9.17
CA HIS A 123 2.79 21.02 8.66
C HIS A 123 3.66 21.78 9.66
N ASP A 124 4.87 21.27 9.96
CA ASP A 124 5.79 21.75 11.01
C ASP A 124 5.17 21.81 12.42
N GLU A 125 4.27 22.76 12.67
CA GLU A 125 3.65 23.06 13.97
C GLU A 125 2.26 23.70 13.76
N GLY A 126 1.20 23.09 14.31
CA GLY A 126 -0.18 23.59 14.16
C GLY A 126 -0.94 23.81 15.48
N SER A 127 -0.28 23.71 16.63
CA SER A 127 -0.91 23.74 17.96
C SER A 127 -0.67 25.03 18.74
N THR A 128 0.47 25.70 18.54
CA THR A 128 0.91 26.81 19.41
C THR A 128 0.00 28.04 19.29
N ARG A 129 -0.48 28.32 18.07
CA ARG A 129 -1.39 29.44 17.78
C ARG A 129 -2.85 29.02 17.67
N LEU A 130 -3.17 27.75 17.95
CA LEU A 130 -4.51 27.20 17.84
C LEU A 130 -5.34 27.56 19.09
N LYS A 131 -6.25 28.52 18.94
CA LYS A 131 -7.10 29.02 20.03
C LYS A 131 -8.26 28.05 20.32
N ASN A 132 -8.83 28.16 21.52
CA ASN A 132 -9.95 27.31 21.97
C ASN A 132 -11.18 27.41 21.05
N ASP A 133 -11.50 28.59 20.53
CA ASP A 133 -12.65 28.77 19.62
C ASP A 133 -12.48 27.98 18.31
N ALA A 134 -11.25 27.92 17.80
CA ALA A 134 -10.94 27.12 16.62
C ALA A 134 -10.98 25.62 16.94
N LYS A 135 -10.45 25.19 18.09
CA LYS A 135 -10.56 23.80 18.55
C LYS A 135 -12.01 23.37 18.63
N LYS A 136 -12.85 24.21 19.24
CA LYS A 136 -14.30 23.98 19.35
C LYS A 136 -14.97 23.90 17.98
N THR A 137 -14.63 24.80 17.06
CA THR A 137 -15.17 24.78 15.69
C THR A 137 -14.80 23.49 14.94
N VAL A 138 -13.59 22.97 15.14
CA VAL A 138 -13.13 21.72 14.52
C VAL A 138 -13.72 20.49 15.24
N GLU A 139 -13.94 20.55 16.55
CA GLU A 139 -14.67 19.54 17.31
C GLU A 139 -16.13 19.43 16.85
N GLU A 140 -16.79 20.57 16.59
CA GLU A 140 -18.16 20.62 16.04
C GLU A 140 -18.28 19.96 14.66
N LEU A 141 -17.19 19.91 13.90
CA LEU A 141 -17.08 19.15 12.65
C LEU A 141 -16.88 17.62 12.86
N GLY A 142 -16.70 17.18 14.10
CA GLY A 142 -16.57 15.77 14.48
C GLY A 142 -15.14 15.30 14.80
N SER A 143 -14.18 16.22 14.95
CA SER A 143 -12.83 15.86 15.42
C SER A 143 -12.85 15.39 16.87
N LYS A 144 -12.14 14.31 17.15
CA LYS A 144 -11.92 13.75 18.49
C LYS A 144 -10.55 14.08 19.05
N GLU A 145 -9.58 14.43 18.21
CA GLU A 145 -8.17 14.62 18.60
C GLU A 145 -7.72 16.09 18.64
N ILE A 146 -8.52 17.05 18.15
CA ILE A 146 -8.11 18.46 18.08
C ILE A 146 -7.75 19.04 19.45
N TRP A 147 -8.42 18.61 20.51
CA TRP A 147 -8.12 19.00 21.89
C TRP A 147 -6.81 18.42 22.42
N ASN A 148 -6.39 17.27 21.87
CA ASN A 148 -5.17 16.56 22.24
C ASN A 148 -3.94 17.07 21.48
N MET A 149 -4.08 18.03 20.58
CA MET A 149 -2.97 18.63 19.83
C MET A 149 -1.91 19.22 20.76
N LYS A 150 -0.67 18.74 20.61
CA LYS A 150 0.54 19.20 21.30
C LYS A 150 1.53 19.79 20.31
N PHE A 151 2.51 20.53 20.82
CA PHE A 151 3.60 21.10 20.02
C PHE A 151 4.20 20.06 19.06
N ARG A 152 4.19 20.38 17.76
CA ARG A 152 4.66 19.52 16.65
C ARG A 152 3.96 18.17 16.52
N SER A 153 2.73 18.06 16.98
CA SER A 153 1.91 16.90 16.64
C SER A 153 1.58 16.93 15.14
N ASN A 154 1.78 15.79 14.50
CA ASN A 154 1.26 15.55 13.17
C ASN A 154 -0.20 15.16 13.29
N TRP A 155 -1.06 15.81 12.51
CA TRP A 155 -2.51 15.61 12.55
C TRP A 155 -3.08 15.73 11.15
N VAL A 156 -4.00 14.82 10.82
CA VAL A 156 -4.75 14.80 9.57
C VAL A 156 -6.21 14.52 9.88
N PHE A 157 -7.10 15.22 9.20
CA PHE A 157 -8.53 15.17 9.46
C PHE A 157 -9.35 15.45 8.22
N ILE A 158 -10.45 14.74 8.08
CA ILE A 158 -11.48 15.00 7.08
C ILE A 158 -12.85 15.13 7.73
N ALA A 159 -13.55 16.18 7.36
CA ALA A 159 -14.91 16.49 7.79
C ALA A 159 -15.83 16.79 6.61
N ALA A 160 -17.12 16.67 6.87
CA ALA A 160 -18.18 17.09 5.98
C ALA A 160 -19.03 18.14 6.68
N LYS A 161 -19.41 19.19 5.95
CA LYS A 161 -20.33 20.22 6.44
C LYS A 161 -21.73 19.96 5.87
N GLY A 162 -22.73 19.83 6.74
CA GLY A 162 -24.11 19.58 6.33
C GLY A 162 -24.46 18.12 6.01
N PHE A 163 -23.51 17.17 6.08
CA PHE A 163 -23.77 15.74 5.91
C PHE A 163 -22.81 14.88 6.74
N LYS A 164 -23.14 13.60 6.93
CA LYS A 164 -22.34 12.66 7.71
C LYS A 164 -21.46 11.80 6.80
N LEU A 165 -20.16 11.79 7.07
CA LEU A 165 -19.23 10.86 6.43
C LEU A 165 -19.46 9.41 6.91
N PRO A 166 -19.24 8.40 6.04
CA PRO A 166 -19.35 6.99 6.43
C PRO A 166 -18.50 6.65 7.66
N ASP A 167 -18.96 5.70 8.47
CA ASP A 167 -18.25 5.30 9.70
C ASP A 167 -17.13 4.28 9.44
N ASN A 168 -17.11 3.66 8.26
CA ASN A 168 -16.11 2.69 7.83
C ASN A 168 -14.83 3.33 7.25
N ILE A 169 -14.72 4.66 7.22
CA ILE A 169 -13.51 5.35 6.75
C ILE A 169 -12.74 5.96 7.92
N GLN A 170 -11.41 6.00 7.81
CA GLN A 170 -10.56 6.66 8.79
C GLN A 170 -10.63 8.17 8.58
N LYS A 171 -11.32 8.87 9.48
CA LYS A 171 -11.58 10.31 9.38
C LYS A 171 -10.50 11.19 10.00
N GLU A 172 -9.73 10.64 10.94
CA GLU A 172 -8.77 11.39 11.73
C GLU A 172 -7.60 10.52 12.16
N LYS A 173 -6.42 11.12 12.26
CA LYS A 173 -5.24 10.50 12.86
C LYS A 173 -4.35 11.57 13.48
N ILE A 174 -3.71 11.23 14.59
CA ILE A 174 -2.74 12.08 15.28
C ILE A 174 -1.49 11.29 15.65
N GLU A 175 -0.34 11.94 15.62
CA GLU A 175 0.94 11.42 16.09
C GLU A 175 1.67 12.53 16.84
N HIS A 176 2.04 12.28 18.09
CA HIS A 176 2.67 13.29 18.94
C HIS A 176 4.19 13.25 18.83
N SER A 177 4.82 14.42 18.96
CA SER A 177 6.28 14.48 19.09
C SER A 177 6.74 13.81 20.38
N ASP A 178 7.60 12.80 20.27
CA ASP A 178 8.32 12.15 21.37
C ASP A 178 9.82 12.12 21.07
N LYS A 179 10.63 12.75 21.93
CA LYS A 179 12.09 12.83 21.74
C LYS A 179 12.76 11.48 21.52
N LYS A 180 12.20 10.37 22.06
CA LYS A 180 12.76 9.02 21.91
C LYS A 180 12.37 8.35 20.59
N ASN A 181 11.15 8.61 20.12
CA ASN A 181 10.53 7.90 18.99
C ASN A 181 10.45 8.76 17.71
N ASN A 182 10.86 10.02 17.78
CA ASN A 182 10.82 10.95 16.67
C ASN A 182 11.69 10.47 15.51
N LYS A 183 11.07 10.31 14.34
CA LYS A 183 11.73 9.97 13.08
C LYS A 183 12.64 11.09 12.57
N TYR A 184 12.27 12.36 12.83
CA TYR A 184 13.06 13.53 12.48
C TYR A 184 13.59 14.23 13.72
N ARG A 185 14.57 15.13 13.58
CA ARG A 185 15.18 15.84 14.73
C ARG A 185 14.19 16.77 15.44
N GLY A 186 13.41 16.23 16.37
CA GLY A 186 12.39 16.95 17.12
C GLY A 186 11.01 17.03 16.46
N TRP A 187 10.74 16.18 15.45
CA TRP A 187 9.39 16.02 14.86
C TRP A 187 9.05 14.53 14.72
N PRO A 188 7.76 14.16 14.90
CA PRO A 188 7.29 12.80 14.71
C PRO A 188 7.28 12.40 13.24
N THR A 189 7.01 11.12 12.97
CA THR A 189 6.78 10.66 11.59
C THR A 189 5.54 11.32 11.00
N GLU A 190 5.58 11.59 9.69
CA GLU A 190 4.40 11.96 8.92
C GLU A 190 3.33 10.87 9.02
N ILE A 191 2.06 11.28 9.04
CA ILE A 191 0.91 10.39 9.07
C ILE A 191 0.01 10.64 7.87
N GLN A 192 -0.67 9.59 7.43
CA GLN A 192 -1.59 9.64 6.31
C GLN A 192 -2.93 8.99 6.67
N ILE A 193 -3.99 9.53 6.07
CA ILE A 193 -5.28 8.87 5.92
C ILE A 193 -5.68 8.94 4.44
N GLU A 194 -6.32 7.89 3.95
CA GLU A 194 -6.79 7.81 2.58
C GLU A 194 -8.08 7.01 2.53
N GLY A 195 -8.91 7.27 1.53
CA GLY A 195 -10.17 6.56 1.38
C GLY A 195 -11.02 7.06 0.23
N CYS A 196 -12.22 6.50 0.16
CA CYS A 196 -13.18 6.77 -0.90
C CYS A 196 -14.47 7.30 -0.27
N ILE A 197 -15.04 8.38 -0.83
CA ILE A 197 -16.28 9.01 -0.36
C ILE A 197 -17.37 8.82 -1.42
N PRO A 198 -18.55 8.28 -1.08
CA PRO A 198 -19.66 8.14 -2.02
C PRO A 198 -20.06 9.50 -2.62
N ARG A 199 -20.24 9.56 -3.95
CA ARG A 199 -20.62 10.80 -4.66
C ARG A 199 -22.02 11.29 -4.30
N ASN A 200 -22.93 10.38 -3.95
CA ASN A 200 -24.32 10.71 -3.58
C ASN A 200 -24.46 11.45 -2.24
N LEU A 201 -23.37 11.66 -1.50
CA LEU A 201 -23.35 12.46 -0.28
C LEU A 201 -23.03 13.95 -0.53
N LEU A 202 -22.57 14.28 -1.74
CA LEU A 202 -22.19 15.62 -2.19
C LEU A 202 -23.16 16.11 -3.26
#